data_AF-A0AA37Q083-F1
#
_entry.id   AF-A0AA37Q083-F1
#
_cell.length_a   1.000
_cell.length_b   1.000
_cell.length_c   1.000
_cell.angle_alpha   90.00
_cell.angle_beta   90.00
_cell.angle_gamma   90.00
#
_symmetry.space_group_name_H-M   'P 1'
#
loop_
_entity.id
_entity.type
_entity.pdbx_description
1 polymer ?
#
loop_
_entity_poly.entity_id
_entity_poly.type
_entity_poly.pdbx_seq_one_letter_code
_entity_poly.pdbx_strand_id
1 'polypeptide(L)'
;MRSIRTTRTRRLALALAATGTLVLGTLASIGRTPLLWPALRAVARTSPGWLDPHPAPDAGTFARMRALAAHTTAMAVQYAAMERLRAAHPEPADADDATRIMTVLMPLRRALVTQWQVAHAAADWPVALAGLGWCDQVNGTAAIALAPVFGGAELVGVAGREPTGGHSFGRVWSARERRWLYFDVWGDAVTVLALDARGVPHVLAHARIGDAAPASVRAGLAEIYGRTAQGVVHNVLAPSFGGYLLDKWRSGMRRLAPAPAAAPSAVVASSGDAAPARAATPLPVRGSDARTAAAYVDGRLRQLEGDTARARVAYCGVLRDGALAPALAGAARALVGQLGATCVEGAQLASRAPSI
;
A
#
# COMPACT_ATOMS: atom_id res chain seq x y z
N MET A 1 -7.75 36.35 -27.01
CA MET A 1 -6.70 35.29 -26.96
C MET A 1 -6.76 34.33 -25.76
N ARG A 2 -7.47 34.59 -24.65
CA ARG A 2 -7.58 33.64 -23.50
C ARG A 2 -8.46 32.39 -23.76
N SER A 3 -9.42 32.45 -24.69
CA SER A 3 -10.38 31.36 -24.97
C SER A 3 -9.80 30.13 -25.70
N ILE A 4 -8.74 30.31 -26.51
CA ILE A 4 -8.15 29.23 -27.33
C ILE A 4 -7.18 28.35 -26.51
N ARG A 5 -6.50 28.93 -25.51
CA ARG A 5 -5.59 28.18 -24.62
C ARG A 5 -6.33 27.26 -23.65
N THR A 6 -7.54 27.64 -23.22
CA THR A 6 -8.38 26.83 -22.30
C THR A 6 -9.05 25.65 -23.00
N THR A 7 -9.38 25.76 -24.28
CA THR A 7 -9.97 24.66 -25.06
C THR A 7 -8.93 23.59 -25.42
N ARG A 8 -7.69 23.97 -25.76
CA ARG A 8 -6.61 22.99 -26.02
C ARG A 8 -6.19 22.20 -24.78
N THR A 9 -6.07 22.84 -23.62
CA THR A 9 -5.77 22.14 -22.36
C THR A 9 -6.91 21.22 -21.93
N ARG A 10 -8.17 21.61 -22.11
CA ARG A 10 -9.32 20.73 -21.86
C ARG A 10 -9.36 19.51 -22.78
N ARG A 11 -9.12 19.69 -24.08
CA ARG A 11 -9.09 18.57 -25.05
C ARG A 11 -7.92 17.61 -24.79
N LEU A 12 -6.75 18.13 -24.44
CA LEU A 12 -5.60 17.30 -24.07
C LEU A 12 -5.87 16.53 -22.76
N ALA A 13 -6.48 17.18 -21.76
CA ALA A 13 -6.85 16.54 -20.52
C ALA A 13 -7.92 15.45 -20.71
N LEU A 14 -8.91 15.68 -21.58
CA LEU A 14 -9.93 14.70 -21.96
C LEU A 14 -9.33 13.53 -22.74
N ALA A 15 -8.45 13.78 -23.71
CA ALA A 15 -7.76 12.73 -24.46
C ALA A 15 -6.88 11.88 -23.54
N LEU A 16 -6.11 12.50 -22.64
CA LEU A 16 -5.29 11.79 -21.67
C LEU A 16 -6.13 11.04 -20.61
N ALA A 17 -7.28 11.58 -20.22
CA ALA A 17 -8.22 10.89 -19.34
C ALA A 17 -8.86 9.68 -20.03
N ALA A 18 -9.21 9.80 -21.31
CA ALA A 18 -9.72 8.69 -22.12
C ALA A 18 -8.66 7.61 -22.32
N THR A 19 -7.43 7.98 -22.71
CA THR A 19 -6.30 7.04 -22.83
C THR A 19 -5.96 6.40 -21.48
N GLY A 20 -5.95 7.18 -20.40
CA GLY A 20 -5.75 6.66 -19.04
C GLY A 20 -6.84 5.65 -18.66
N THR A 21 -8.11 5.95 -18.92
CA THR A 21 -9.22 5.02 -18.66
C THR A 21 -9.13 3.75 -19.51
N LEU A 22 -8.72 3.88 -20.78
CA LEU A 22 -8.54 2.73 -21.68
C LEU A 22 -7.36 1.85 -21.24
N VAL A 23 -6.22 2.46 -20.90
CA VAL A 23 -5.05 1.76 -20.37
C VAL A 23 -5.38 1.12 -19.02
N LEU A 24 -6.14 1.79 -18.14
CA LEU A 24 -6.56 1.22 -16.85
C LEU A 24 -7.59 0.10 -17.00
N GLY A 25 -8.53 0.22 -17.93
CA GLY A 25 -9.48 -0.84 -18.28
C GLY A 25 -8.78 -2.06 -18.86
N THR A 26 -7.71 -1.83 -19.64
CA THR A 26 -6.82 -2.90 -20.08
C THR A 26 -6.06 -3.45 -18.88
N LEU A 27 -5.40 -2.63 -18.06
CA LEU A 27 -4.62 -3.06 -16.88
C LEU A 27 -5.44 -3.84 -15.84
N ALA A 28 -6.73 -3.52 -15.71
CA ALA A 28 -7.70 -4.22 -14.88
C ALA A 28 -8.00 -5.65 -15.36
N SER A 29 -8.02 -5.88 -16.67
CA SER A 29 -8.18 -7.22 -17.26
C SER A 29 -6.84 -7.97 -17.36
N ILE A 30 -5.72 -7.25 -17.31
CA ILE A 30 -4.33 -7.72 -17.45
C ILE A 30 -3.78 -8.46 -16.23
N GLY A 31 -4.27 -8.20 -15.00
CA GLY A 31 -3.73 -8.81 -13.78
C GLY A 31 -3.73 -10.36 -13.76
N ARG A 32 -4.47 -10.99 -14.68
CA ARG A 32 -4.55 -12.45 -14.85
C ARG A 32 -3.66 -13.01 -15.96
N THR A 33 -3.01 -12.16 -16.77
CA THR A 33 -2.19 -12.60 -17.91
C THR A 33 -0.70 -12.58 -17.57
N PRO A 34 -0.03 -13.76 -17.49
CA PRO A 34 1.39 -13.85 -17.12
C PRO A 34 2.33 -13.14 -18.11
N LEU A 35 1.90 -12.94 -19.36
CA LEU A 35 2.68 -12.33 -20.43
C LEU A 35 3.01 -10.83 -20.19
N LEU A 36 2.27 -10.15 -19.33
CA LEU A 36 2.41 -8.70 -19.15
C LEU A 36 3.21 -8.31 -17.90
N TRP A 37 3.55 -9.28 -17.06
CA TRP A 37 4.40 -9.06 -15.90
C TRP A 37 5.77 -8.47 -16.25
N PRO A 38 6.49 -8.93 -17.29
CA PRO A 38 7.77 -8.32 -17.68
C PRO A 38 7.64 -6.83 -18.03
N ALA A 39 6.55 -6.45 -18.70
CA ALA A 39 6.27 -5.06 -19.06
C ALA A 39 5.97 -4.20 -17.83
N LEU A 40 5.12 -4.68 -16.91
CA LEU A 40 4.82 -3.99 -15.66
C LEU A 40 6.06 -3.80 -14.79
N ARG A 41 6.92 -4.82 -14.72
CA ARG A 41 8.20 -4.76 -14.03
C ARG A 41 9.14 -3.73 -14.65
N ALA A 42 9.21 -3.68 -15.98
CA ALA A 42 10.00 -2.66 -16.69
C ALA A 42 9.48 -1.25 -16.37
N VAL A 43 8.18 -1.02 -16.48
CA VAL A 43 7.52 0.27 -16.17
C VAL A 43 7.82 0.72 -14.74
N ALA A 44 7.70 -0.18 -13.76
CA ALA A 44 7.95 0.14 -12.36
C ALA A 44 9.40 0.58 -12.11
N ARG A 45 10.37 -0.08 -12.77
CA ARG A 45 11.80 0.24 -12.66
C ARG A 45 12.17 1.54 -13.38
N THR A 46 11.58 1.81 -14.56
CA THR A 46 11.90 3.00 -15.36
C THR A 46 11.17 4.26 -14.91
N SER A 47 10.20 4.13 -14.02
CA SER A 47 9.38 5.25 -13.54
C SER A 47 9.20 5.23 -12.02
N PRO A 48 10.29 5.29 -11.23
CA PRO A 48 10.21 5.29 -9.77
C PRO A 48 9.68 6.61 -9.20
N GLY A 49 9.34 7.61 -10.02
CA GLY A 49 8.88 8.94 -9.57
C GLY A 49 7.57 8.97 -8.78
N TRP A 50 6.92 7.81 -8.57
CA TRP A 50 5.83 7.64 -7.61
C TRP A 50 6.32 7.40 -6.16
N LEU A 51 7.61 7.12 -5.97
CA LEU A 51 8.25 7.00 -4.66
C LEU A 51 8.44 8.36 -3.99
N ASP A 52 8.63 9.41 -4.79
CA ASP A 52 8.70 10.77 -4.29
C ASP A 52 7.28 11.29 -4.01
N PRO A 53 7.06 11.92 -2.85
CA PRO A 53 5.74 12.42 -2.47
C PRO A 53 5.23 13.46 -3.48
N HIS A 54 3.90 13.57 -3.56
CA HIS A 54 3.15 14.32 -4.57
C HIS A 54 3.76 15.68 -4.95
N PRO A 55 3.57 16.11 -6.22
CA PRO A 55 3.98 17.43 -6.64
C PRO A 55 3.40 18.49 -5.70
N ALA A 56 4.19 19.52 -5.43
CA ALA A 56 3.81 20.59 -4.52
C ALA A 56 2.40 21.16 -4.87
N PRO A 57 1.65 21.68 -3.88
CA PRO A 57 0.26 22.13 -4.10
C PRO A 57 0.11 23.15 -5.24
N ASP A 58 1.15 23.95 -5.46
CA ASP A 58 1.29 24.99 -6.50
C ASP A 58 1.72 24.44 -7.87
N ALA A 59 2.03 23.15 -7.98
CA ALA A 59 2.40 22.53 -9.24
C ALA A 59 1.26 22.66 -10.26
N GLY A 60 1.64 23.04 -11.49
CA GLY A 60 0.69 23.18 -12.59
C GLY A 60 -0.07 21.89 -12.89
N THR A 61 -1.29 22.01 -13.43
CA THR A 61 -2.20 20.88 -13.71
C THR A 61 -1.53 19.71 -14.43
N PHE A 62 -0.65 19.97 -15.39
CA PHE A 62 0.06 18.92 -16.12
C PHE A 62 1.00 18.09 -15.23
N ALA A 63 1.70 18.71 -14.28
CA ALA A 63 2.55 18.00 -13.33
C ALA A 63 1.71 17.11 -12.39
N ARG A 64 0.57 17.63 -11.91
CA ARG A 64 -0.36 16.86 -11.07
C ARG A 64 -1.00 15.68 -11.80
N MET A 65 -1.37 15.87 -13.08
CA MET A 65 -1.87 14.77 -13.92
C MET A 65 -0.81 13.68 -14.13
N ARG A 66 0.45 14.07 -14.38
CA ARG A 66 1.56 13.11 -14.54
C ARG A 66 1.80 12.32 -13.26
N ALA A 67 1.75 12.98 -12.10
CA ALA A 67 1.88 12.31 -10.81
C ALA A 67 0.73 11.34 -10.54
N LEU A 68 -0.52 11.72 -10.85
CA LEU A 68 -1.67 10.83 -10.75
C LEU A 68 -1.50 9.60 -11.66
N ALA A 69 -1.06 9.78 -12.90
CA ALA A 69 -0.80 8.68 -13.83
C ALA A 69 0.32 7.74 -13.33
N ALA A 70 1.42 8.30 -12.83
CA ALA A 70 2.52 7.52 -12.26
C ALA A 70 2.05 6.71 -11.03
N HIS A 71 1.33 7.34 -10.10
CA HIS A 71 0.79 6.68 -8.92
C HIS A 71 -0.20 5.57 -9.29
N THR A 72 -1.14 5.83 -10.21
CA THR A 72 -2.12 4.82 -10.63
C THR A 72 -1.45 3.64 -11.33
N THR A 73 -0.40 3.90 -12.12
CA THR A 73 0.42 2.86 -12.75
C THR A 73 1.15 2.03 -11.69
N ALA A 74 1.70 2.66 -10.66
CA ALA A 74 2.35 1.95 -9.57
C ALA A 74 1.35 1.09 -8.77
N MET A 75 0.12 1.56 -8.57
CA MET A 75 -0.96 0.74 -7.99
C MET A 75 -1.30 -0.48 -8.86
N ALA A 76 -1.28 -0.34 -10.19
CA ALA A 76 -1.41 -1.46 -11.14
C ALA A 76 -0.30 -2.51 -10.97
N VAL A 77 0.95 -2.06 -10.87
CA VAL A 77 2.09 -2.96 -10.64
C VAL A 77 1.99 -3.63 -9.26
N GLN A 78 1.65 -2.87 -8.21
CA GLN A 78 1.45 -3.39 -6.86
C GLN A 78 0.46 -4.54 -6.86
N TYR A 79 -0.70 -4.37 -7.50
CA TYR A 79 -1.71 -5.41 -7.55
C TYR A 79 -1.25 -6.65 -8.30
N ALA A 80 -0.62 -6.48 -9.47
CA ALA A 80 -0.05 -7.62 -10.19
C ALA A 80 0.98 -8.37 -9.34
N ALA A 81 1.81 -7.65 -8.57
CA ALA A 81 2.75 -8.26 -7.65
C ALA A 81 2.05 -9.01 -6.49
N MET A 82 0.98 -8.45 -5.93
CA MET A 82 0.19 -9.09 -4.88
C MET A 82 -0.55 -10.33 -5.37
N GLU A 83 -1.08 -10.33 -6.59
CA GLU A 83 -1.69 -11.51 -7.21
C GLU A 83 -0.67 -12.64 -7.39
N ARG A 84 0.57 -12.31 -7.79
CA ARG A 84 1.66 -13.29 -7.87
C ARG A 84 2.05 -13.83 -6.50
N LEU A 85 2.14 -12.95 -5.49
CA LEU A 85 2.40 -13.36 -4.11
C LEU A 85 1.31 -14.32 -3.61
N ARG A 86 0.04 -14.00 -3.86
CA ARG A 86 -1.10 -14.86 -3.52
C ARG A 86 -1.06 -16.19 -4.26
N ALA A 87 -0.74 -16.19 -5.56
CA ALA A 87 -0.60 -17.41 -6.35
C ALA A 87 0.54 -18.33 -5.85
N ALA A 88 1.59 -17.76 -5.25
CA ALA A 88 2.67 -18.51 -4.61
C ALA A 88 2.27 -19.08 -3.22
N HIS A 89 1.16 -18.61 -2.66
CA HIS A 89 0.62 -19.03 -1.36
C HIS A 89 -0.86 -19.41 -1.50
N PRO A 90 -1.17 -20.50 -2.21
CA PRO A 90 -2.55 -20.91 -2.46
C PRO A 90 -3.28 -21.22 -1.14
N GLU A 91 -4.54 -20.81 -1.07
CA GLU A 91 -5.42 -21.11 0.06
C GLU A 91 -5.66 -22.64 0.14
N PRO A 92 -5.57 -23.25 1.34
CA PRO A 92 -5.96 -24.64 1.51
C PRO A 92 -7.46 -24.84 1.20
N ALA A 93 -7.81 -25.92 0.49
CA ALA A 93 -9.17 -26.14 -0.01
C ALA A 93 -10.25 -26.13 1.09
N ASP A 94 -9.92 -26.63 2.29
CA ASP A 94 -10.83 -26.75 3.43
C ASP A 94 -10.51 -25.75 4.56
N ALA A 95 -9.73 -24.71 4.28
CA ALA A 95 -9.38 -23.71 5.29
C ALA A 95 -10.61 -22.92 5.74
N ASP A 96 -10.73 -22.70 7.05
CA ASP A 96 -11.66 -21.71 7.59
C ASP A 96 -11.29 -20.29 7.12
N ASP A 97 -12.23 -19.36 7.20
CA ASP A 97 -12.02 -18.02 6.64
C ASP A 97 -10.94 -17.22 7.37
N ALA A 98 -10.72 -17.50 8.66
CA ALA A 98 -9.61 -16.89 9.39
C ALA A 98 -8.26 -17.37 8.83
N THR A 99 -8.14 -18.66 8.55
CA THR A 99 -6.96 -19.29 7.93
C THR A 99 -6.75 -18.79 6.50
N ARG A 100 -7.83 -18.62 5.73
CA ARG A 100 -7.78 -18.02 4.38
C ARG A 100 -7.27 -16.57 4.43
N ILE A 101 -7.79 -15.76 5.35
CA ILE A 101 -7.30 -14.40 5.60
C ILE A 101 -5.81 -14.43 5.95
N MET A 102 -5.40 -15.27 6.90
CA MET A 102 -3.99 -15.40 7.31
C MET A 102 -3.08 -15.83 6.16
N THR A 103 -3.53 -16.74 5.31
CA THR A 103 -2.77 -17.25 4.16
C THR A 103 -2.46 -16.12 3.17
N VAL A 104 -3.42 -15.22 2.93
CA VAL A 104 -3.21 -14.05 2.06
C VAL A 104 -2.36 -12.97 2.74
N LEU A 105 -2.62 -12.69 4.02
CA LEU A 105 -2.05 -11.52 4.69
C LEU A 105 -0.65 -11.75 5.27
N MET A 106 -0.29 -12.98 5.65
CA MET A 106 1.04 -13.27 6.24
C MET A 106 2.20 -13.01 5.28
N PRO A 107 2.15 -13.47 4.00
CA PRO A 107 3.17 -13.13 3.03
C PRO A 107 3.27 -11.62 2.81
N LEU A 108 2.13 -10.93 2.73
CA LEU A 108 2.09 -9.47 2.60
C LEU A 108 2.76 -8.79 3.79
N ARG A 109 2.41 -9.17 5.03
CA ARG A 109 3.01 -8.61 6.24
C ARG A 109 4.52 -8.79 6.25
N ARG A 110 5.06 -9.96 5.86
CA ARG A 110 6.52 -10.19 5.74
C ARG A 110 7.20 -9.31 4.70
N ALA A 111 6.44 -8.78 3.76
CA ALA A 111 6.95 -7.83 2.77
C ALA A 111 6.86 -6.38 3.24
N LEU A 112 6.24 -6.08 4.38
CA LEU A 112 5.93 -4.71 4.80
C LEU A 112 6.68 -4.29 6.06
N VAL A 113 6.91 -2.98 6.13
CA VAL A 113 7.45 -2.26 7.27
C VAL A 113 6.39 -1.24 7.70
N THR A 114 6.13 -1.16 8.99
CA THR A 114 5.11 -0.25 9.52
C THR A 114 5.76 0.97 10.17
N GLN A 115 4.96 2.00 10.48
CA GLN A 115 5.44 3.25 11.06
C GLN A 115 6.21 3.07 12.38
N TRP A 116 5.91 2.03 13.17
CA TRP A 116 6.66 1.78 14.40
C TRP A 116 8.09 1.27 14.13
N GLN A 117 8.31 0.59 13.00
CA GLN A 117 9.62 0.08 12.61
C GLN A 117 10.45 1.17 11.94
N VAL A 118 9.83 2.00 11.12
CA VAL A 118 10.47 3.12 10.41
C VAL A 118 9.55 4.32 10.49
N ALA A 119 9.95 5.34 11.25
CA ALA A 119 9.19 6.58 11.35
C ALA A 119 9.15 7.29 9.97
N HIS A 120 7.95 7.65 9.53
CA HIS A 120 7.73 8.36 8.28
C HIS A 120 6.43 9.18 8.34
N ALA A 121 6.36 10.24 7.53
CA ALA A 121 5.14 11.03 7.35
C ALA A 121 4.09 10.25 6.54
N ALA A 122 2.81 10.59 6.70
CA ALA A 122 1.75 10.03 5.87
C ALA A 122 1.96 10.48 4.42
N ALA A 123 2.06 9.50 3.51
CA ALA A 123 2.26 9.73 2.08
C ALA A 123 1.49 8.65 1.32
N ASP A 124 0.75 9.00 0.25
CA ASP A 124 -0.05 8.05 -0.56
C ASP A 124 0.88 7.16 -1.41
N TRP A 125 1.64 6.30 -0.76
CA TRP A 125 2.52 5.35 -1.42
C TRP A 125 1.74 4.09 -1.85
N PRO A 126 2.09 3.50 -3.00
CA PRO A 126 1.79 2.11 -3.28
C PRO A 126 2.53 1.21 -2.27
N VAL A 127 1.89 0.94 -1.13
CA VAL A 127 2.48 0.32 0.07
C VAL A 127 3.27 -0.97 -0.20
N ALA A 128 2.79 -1.87 -1.05
CA ALA A 128 3.50 -3.10 -1.34
C ALA A 128 4.82 -2.85 -2.11
N LEU A 129 4.82 -1.86 -3.01
CA LEU A 129 6.02 -1.48 -3.75
C LEU A 129 6.93 -0.55 -2.96
N ALA A 130 6.38 0.34 -2.14
CA ALA A 130 7.16 1.15 -1.22
C ALA A 130 7.76 0.30 -0.10
N GLY A 131 7.12 -0.80 0.28
CA GLY A 131 7.52 -1.64 1.40
C GLY A 131 7.21 -1.02 2.77
N LEU A 132 6.53 0.12 2.80
CA LEU A 132 6.08 0.76 4.03
C LEU A 132 4.77 1.52 3.86
N GLY A 133 4.06 1.78 4.96
CA GLY A 133 2.86 2.59 4.97
C GLY A 133 2.27 2.83 6.36
N TRP A 134 1.25 3.69 6.40
CA TRP A 134 0.42 3.97 7.57
C TRP A 134 -0.67 2.92 7.78
N CYS A 135 -1.33 2.91 8.95
CA CYS A 135 -2.24 1.84 9.33
C CYS A 135 -3.41 1.69 8.36
N ASP A 136 -3.97 2.79 7.88
CA ASP A 136 -5.00 2.84 6.85
C ASP A 136 -4.49 2.34 5.50
N GLN A 137 -3.26 2.66 5.12
CA GLN A 137 -2.70 2.25 3.83
C GLN A 137 -2.32 0.78 3.79
N VAL A 138 -1.73 0.28 4.89
CA VAL A 138 -1.37 -1.13 5.04
C VAL A 138 -2.63 -1.98 5.12
N ASN A 139 -3.58 -1.64 5.99
CA ASN A 139 -4.85 -2.36 6.09
C ASN A 139 -5.72 -2.19 4.83
N GLY A 140 -5.64 -1.04 4.14
CA GLY A 140 -6.28 -0.84 2.85
C GLY A 140 -5.69 -1.73 1.76
N THR A 141 -4.36 -1.87 1.73
CA THR A 141 -3.68 -2.79 0.80
C THR A 141 -4.06 -4.24 1.08
N ALA A 142 -4.10 -4.64 2.35
CA ALA A 142 -4.56 -5.95 2.79
C ALA A 142 -6.03 -6.21 2.39
N ALA A 143 -6.91 -5.22 2.57
CA ALA A 143 -8.31 -5.31 2.17
C ALA A 143 -8.48 -5.43 0.65
N ILE A 144 -7.65 -4.75 -0.15
CA ILE A 144 -7.62 -4.93 -1.62
C ILE A 144 -7.20 -6.35 -2.00
N ALA A 145 -6.22 -6.93 -1.30
CA ALA A 145 -5.76 -8.30 -1.56
C ALA A 145 -6.83 -9.35 -1.21
N LEU A 146 -7.70 -9.06 -0.24
CA LEU A 146 -8.79 -9.95 0.19
C LEU A 146 -10.11 -9.74 -0.57
N ALA A 147 -10.32 -8.58 -1.20
CA ALA A 147 -11.56 -8.28 -1.92
C ALA A 147 -11.94 -9.29 -3.01
N PRO A 148 -11.01 -9.94 -3.75
CA PRO A 148 -11.35 -11.01 -4.68
C PRO A 148 -11.72 -12.34 -4.01
N VAL A 149 -11.34 -12.53 -2.74
CA VAL A 149 -11.51 -13.77 -1.97
C VAL A 149 -12.84 -13.77 -1.20
N PHE A 150 -13.32 -12.59 -0.83
CA PHE A 150 -14.53 -12.37 -0.03
C PHE A 150 -15.50 -11.45 -0.74
N GLY A 151 -16.81 -11.71 -0.62
CA GLY A 151 -17.86 -10.94 -1.32
C GLY A 151 -18.02 -9.48 -0.88
N GLY A 152 -17.25 -9.03 0.11
CA GLY A 152 -17.19 -7.64 0.55
C GLY A 152 -15.94 -7.39 1.40
N ALA A 153 -15.29 -6.24 1.17
CA ALA A 153 -14.12 -5.81 1.92
C ALA A 153 -14.22 -4.31 2.22
N GLU A 154 -13.93 -3.93 3.45
CA GLU A 154 -14.04 -2.56 3.93
C GLU A 154 -12.85 -2.18 4.80
N LEU A 155 -12.57 -0.88 4.86
CA LEU A 155 -11.61 -0.28 5.76
C LEU A 155 -12.36 0.55 6.80
N VAL A 156 -12.10 0.26 8.07
CA VAL A 156 -12.81 0.76 9.24
C VAL A 156 -11.83 1.52 10.12
N GLY A 157 -12.17 2.74 10.52
CA GLY A 157 -11.38 3.55 11.44
C GLY A 157 -11.97 3.48 12.86
N VAL A 158 -11.10 3.36 13.86
CA VAL A 158 -11.45 3.50 15.27
C VAL A 158 -10.63 4.65 15.84
N ALA A 159 -11.30 5.65 16.42
CA ALA A 159 -10.63 6.79 17.04
C ALA A 159 -9.83 6.37 18.28
N GLY A 160 -8.64 6.93 18.44
CA GLY A 160 -7.87 6.83 19.69
C GLY A 160 -8.56 7.61 20.81
N ARG A 161 -8.09 7.44 22.05
CA ARG A 161 -8.48 8.35 23.15
C ARG A 161 -7.85 9.73 23.00
N GLU A 162 -6.74 9.82 22.30
CA GLU A 162 -6.07 11.09 22.00
C GLU A 162 -6.66 11.72 20.72
N PRO A 163 -6.78 13.06 20.65
CA PRO A 163 -7.37 13.77 19.50
C PRO A 163 -6.67 13.56 18.15
N THR A 164 -5.40 13.15 18.17
CA THR A 164 -4.61 12.82 16.96
C THR A 164 -4.39 11.31 16.81
N GLY A 165 -4.94 10.51 17.72
CA GLY A 165 -4.80 9.07 17.76
C GLY A 165 -5.93 8.36 17.04
N GLY A 166 -5.63 7.19 16.51
CA GLY A 166 -6.59 6.32 15.84
C GLY A 166 -5.87 5.16 15.18
N HIS A 167 -6.65 4.19 14.73
CA HIS A 167 -6.13 3.06 13.97
C HIS A 167 -7.18 2.56 13.00
N SER A 168 -6.73 2.07 11.87
CA SER A 168 -7.62 1.49 10.86
C SER A 168 -7.47 -0.02 10.84
N PHE A 169 -8.60 -0.72 10.72
CA PHE A 169 -8.69 -2.17 10.51
C PHE A 169 -9.33 -2.45 9.17
N GLY A 170 -8.99 -3.56 8.55
CA GLY A 170 -9.84 -4.09 7.50
C GLY A 170 -10.93 -4.99 8.05
N ARG A 171 -12.01 -5.17 7.29
CA ARG A 171 -12.96 -6.26 7.52
C ARG A 171 -13.44 -6.86 6.21
N VAL A 172 -13.76 -8.15 6.24
CA VAL A 172 -14.36 -8.88 5.12
C VAL A 172 -15.64 -9.57 5.55
N TRP A 173 -16.57 -9.68 4.62
CA TRP A 173 -17.80 -10.45 4.84
C TRP A 173 -17.52 -11.93 4.58
N SER A 174 -17.55 -12.75 5.64
CA SER A 174 -17.54 -14.21 5.48
C SER A 174 -18.95 -14.70 5.18
N ALA A 175 -19.14 -15.23 3.97
CA ALA A 175 -20.39 -15.87 3.59
C ALA A 175 -20.64 -17.16 4.39
N ARG A 176 -19.58 -17.92 4.71
CA ARG A 176 -19.65 -19.19 5.45
C ARG A 176 -20.05 -18.98 6.91
N GLU A 177 -19.43 -17.99 7.56
CA GLU A 177 -19.68 -17.65 8.97
C GLU A 177 -20.87 -16.68 9.14
N ARG A 178 -21.36 -16.10 8.03
CA ARG A 178 -22.44 -15.09 7.98
C ARG A 178 -22.20 -13.89 8.89
N ARG A 179 -20.94 -13.44 8.98
CA ARG A 179 -20.53 -12.32 9.81
C ARG A 179 -19.33 -11.58 9.21
N TRP A 180 -19.11 -10.37 9.71
CA TRP A 180 -17.88 -9.63 9.44
C TRP A 180 -16.72 -10.22 10.23
N LEU A 181 -15.63 -10.51 9.52
CA LEU A 181 -14.33 -10.85 10.10
C LEU A 181 -13.43 -9.63 9.95
N TYR A 182 -12.88 -9.16 11.06
CA TYR A 182 -11.97 -8.03 11.11
C TYR A 182 -10.54 -8.54 11.06
N PHE A 183 -9.65 -7.78 10.45
CA PHE A 183 -8.23 -8.09 10.42
C PHE A 183 -7.39 -6.83 10.59
N ASP A 184 -6.19 -7.04 11.11
CA ASP A 184 -5.19 -6.01 11.30
C ASP A 184 -3.83 -6.53 10.87
N VAL A 185 -3.21 -5.80 9.95
CA VAL A 185 -1.84 -6.02 9.46
C VAL A 185 -0.99 -4.87 9.99
N TRP A 186 -0.74 -4.88 11.29
CA TRP A 186 0.00 -3.80 11.95
C TRP A 186 0.89 -4.34 13.06
N GLY A 187 1.80 -3.51 13.54
CA GLY A 187 2.72 -3.95 14.57
C GLY A 187 3.66 -5.01 13.99
N ASP A 188 3.93 -6.05 14.76
CA ASP A 188 4.68 -7.24 14.41
C ASP A 188 3.75 -8.42 14.06
N ALA A 189 2.46 -8.19 13.77
CA ALA A 189 1.51 -9.30 13.65
C ALA A 189 0.51 -9.13 12.50
N VAL A 190 -0.13 -10.25 12.19
CA VAL A 190 -1.46 -10.28 11.57
C VAL A 190 -2.42 -10.83 12.61
N THR A 191 -3.49 -10.10 12.88
CA THR A 191 -4.57 -10.50 13.80
C THR A 191 -5.87 -10.58 13.04
N VAL A 192 -6.64 -11.64 13.22
CA VAL A 192 -8.00 -11.81 12.72
C VAL A 192 -8.92 -11.98 13.91
N LEU A 193 -10.00 -11.22 13.94
CA LEU A 193 -10.97 -11.23 15.03
C LEU A 193 -12.40 -11.16 14.51
N ALA A 194 -13.35 -11.60 15.33
CA ALA A 194 -14.77 -11.43 15.08
C ALA A 194 -15.42 -10.82 16.32
N LEU A 195 -16.53 -10.11 16.10
CA LEU A 195 -17.35 -9.61 17.21
C LEU A 195 -18.41 -10.64 17.54
N ASP A 196 -18.68 -10.85 18.82
CA ASP A 196 -19.87 -11.60 19.25
C ASP A 196 -21.15 -10.74 19.19
N ALA A 197 -22.29 -11.32 19.59
CA ALA A 197 -23.58 -10.64 19.59
C ALA A 197 -23.64 -9.40 20.51
N ARG A 198 -22.71 -9.27 21.47
CA ARG A 198 -22.60 -8.12 22.38
C ARG A 198 -21.57 -7.09 21.87
N GLY A 199 -20.97 -7.33 20.70
CA GLY A 199 -19.93 -6.48 20.15
C GLY A 199 -18.55 -6.68 20.79
N VAL A 200 -18.35 -7.75 21.56
CA VAL A 200 -17.05 -8.05 22.18
C VAL A 200 -16.15 -8.74 21.15
N PRO A 201 -14.90 -8.27 20.96
CA PRO A 201 -13.97 -8.88 20.02
C PRO A 201 -13.38 -10.19 20.56
N HIS A 202 -13.31 -11.20 19.68
CA HIS A 202 -12.69 -12.50 19.91
C HIS A 202 -11.63 -12.75 18.84
N VAL A 203 -10.39 -12.99 19.25
CA VAL A 203 -9.30 -13.32 18.32
C VAL A 203 -9.52 -14.74 17.78
N LEU A 204 -9.65 -14.85 16.46
CA LEU A 204 -9.79 -16.11 15.75
C LEU A 204 -8.43 -16.65 15.29
N ALA A 205 -7.54 -15.76 14.86
CA ALA A 205 -6.18 -16.11 14.48
C ALA A 205 -5.22 -14.95 14.80
N HIS A 206 -4.00 -15.29 15.18
CA HIS A 206 -2.95 -14.32 15.42
C HIS A 206 -1.60 -14.94 15.11
N ALA A 207 -0.79 -14.28 14.28
CA ALA A 207 0.57 -14.71 14.01
C ALA A 207 1.52 -13.53 13.97
N ARG A 208 2.67 -13.70 14.61
CA ARG A 208 3.71 -12.70 14.75
C ARG A 208 4.82 -12.92 13.71
N ILE A 209 5.44 -11.83 13.28
CA ILE A 209 6.52 -11.78 12.32
C ILE A 209 7.62 -10.90 12.91
N GLY A 210 8.75 -11.53 13.23
CA GLY A 210 9.93 -10.85 13.76
C GLY A 210 9.79 -10.41 15.22
N ASP A 211 10.48 -9.33 15.56
CA ASP A 211 10.57 -8.83 16.93
C ASP A 211 9.26 -8.24 17.43
N ALA A 212 9.06 -8.35 18.74
CA ALA A 212 7.90 -7.76 19.40
C ALA A 212 7.82 -6.25 19.20
N ALA A 213 6.64 -5.77 18.80
CA ALA A 213 6.35 -4.36 18.94
C ALA A 213 6.49 -3.96 20.44
N PRO A 214 6.95 -2.72 20.72
CA PRO A 214 7.08 -2.24 22.09
C PRO A 214 5.79 -2.43 22.90
N ALA A 215 5.91 -2.67 24.20
CA ALA A 215 4.77 -2.91 25.08
C ALA A 215 3.70 -1.79 24.99
N SER A 216 4.13 -0.54 24.84
CA SER A 216 3.25 0.62 24.64
C SER A 216 2.41 0.53 23.36
N VAL A 217 3.00 0.07 22.25
CA VAL A 217 2.28 -0.13 20.98
C VAL A 217 1.27 -1.27 21.12
N ARG A 218 1.66 -2.38 21.75
CA ARG A 218 0.77 -3.53 21.96
C ARG A 218 -0.40 -3.20 22.88
N ALA A 219 -0.15 -2.46 23.96
CA ALA A 219 -1.20 -2.00 24.87
C ALA A 219 -2.20 -1.08 24.15
N GLY A 220 -1.69 -0.14 23.35
CA GLY A 220 -2.53 0.73 22.52
C GLY A 220 -3.41 -0.05 21.56
N LEU A 221 -2.85 -1.03 20.83
CA LEU A 221 -3.62 -1.88 19.91
C LEU A 221 -4.68 -2.72 20.63
N ALA A 222 -4.33 -3.33 21.77
CA ALA A 222 -5.30 -4.11 22.56
C ALA A 222 -6.50 -3.26 23.01
N GLU A 223 -6.24 -2.02 23.43
CA GLU A 223 -7.31 -1.08 23.79
C GLU A 223 -8.20 -0.70 22.59
N ILE A 224 -7.60 -0.53 21.41
CA ILE A 224 -8.35 -0.24 20.19
C ILE A 224 -9.16 -1.47 19.73
N TYR A 225 -8.61 -2.69 19.82
CA TYR A 225 -9.37 -3.91 19.52
C TYR A 225 -10.62 -4.01 20.41
N GLY A 226 -10.52 -3.68 21.70
CA GLY A 226 -11.66 -3.60 22.61
C GLY A 226 -12.78 -2.64 22.16
N ARG A 227 -12.49 -1.74 21.22
CA ARG A 227 -13.42 -0.73 20.67
C ARG A 227 -13.76 -0.97 19.21
N THR A 228 -13.43 -2.12 18.62
CA THR A 228 -13.72 -2.42 17.21
C THR A 228 -15.19 -2.27 16.84
N ALA A 229 -16.12 -2.56 17.76
CA ALA A 229 -17.56 -2.36 17.55
C ALA A 229 -17.97 -0.88 17.31
N GLN A 230 -17.12 0.08 17.70
CA GLN A 230 -17.34 1.52 17.53
C GLN A 230 -16.75 2.04 16.20
N GLY A 231 -16.20 1.16 15.36
CA GLY A 231 -15.52 1.55 14.15
C GLY A 231 -16.45 2.15 13.09
N VAL A 232 -15.95 3.17 12.39
CA VAL A 232 -16.64 3.82 11.27
C VAL A 232 -16.03 3.37 9.96
N VAL A 233 -16.88 2.92 9.03
CA VAL A 233 -16.44 2.57 7.67
C VAL A 233 -16.04 3.85 6.95
N HIS A 234 -14.79 3.95 6.54
CA HIS A 234 -14.31 5.09 5.75
C HIS A 234 -14.07 4.73 4.29
N ASN A 235 -13.91 3.44 3.96
CA ASN A 235 -13.80 3.00 2.58
C ASN A 235 -14.47 1.63 2.36
N VAL A 236 -15.38 1.57 1.39
CA VAL A 236 -15.93 0.32 0.87
C VAL A 236 -15.16 0.00 -0.40
N LEU A 237 -14.45 -1.12 -0.40
CA LEU A 237 -13.59 -1.46 -1.53
C LEU A 237 -14.38 -2.11 -2.65
N ALA A 238 -14.01 -1.77 -3.89
CA ALA A 238 -14.54 -2.45 -5.05
C ALA A 238 -14.17 -3.95 -5.01
N PRO A 239 -15.09 -4.84 -5.41
CA PRO A 239 -14.86 -6.29 -5.41
C PRO A 239 -13.87 -6.75 -6.50
N SER A 240 -13.42 -5.82 -7.35
CA SER A 240 -12.43 -6.07 -8.38
C SER A 240 -11.37 -4.98 -8.38
N PHE A 241 -10.16 -5.37 -8.78
CA PHE A 241 -9.06 -4.44 -8.93
C PHE A 241 -9.32 -3.33 -9.95
N GLY A 242 -9.97 -3.67 -11.07
CA GLY A 242 -10.38 -2.67 -12.06
C GLY A 242 -11.30 -1.62 -11.51
N GLY A 243 -12.29 -2.03 -10.70
CA GLY A 243 -13.15 -1.11 -9.98
C GLY A 243 -12.35 -0.20 -9.04
N TYR A 244 -11.42 -0.77 -8.26
CA TYR A 244 -10.59 -0.01 -7.34
C TYR A 244 -9.71 1.04 -8.05
N LEU A 245 -9.02 0.67 -9.12
CA LEU A 245 -8.20 1.60 -9.91
C LEU A 245 -9.04 2.71 -10.53
N LEU A 246 -10.21 2.35 -11.06
CA LEU A 246 -11.12 3.31 -11.67
C LEU A 246 -11.62 4.31 -10.63
N ASP A 247 -11.96 3.86 -9.43
CA ASP A 247 -12.42 4.75 -8.35
C ASP A 247 -11.30 5.65 -7.85
N LYS A 248 -10.08 5.13 -7.70
CA LYS A 248 -8.89 5.94 -7.38
C LYS A 248 -8.60 6.98 -8.46
N TRP A 249 -8.63 6.59 -9.74
CA TRP A 249 -8.46 7.50 -10.87
C TRP A 249 -9.52 8.60 -10.89
N ARG A 250 -10.80 8.23 -10.79
CA ARG A 250 -11.92 9.17 -10.73
C ARG A 250 -11.79 10.14 -9.55
N SER A 251 -11.45 9.62 -8.38
CA SER A 251 -11.22 10.43 -7.18
C SER A 251 -10.06 11.42 -7.36
N GLY A 252 -8.94 10.96 -7.94
CA GLY A 252 -7.81 11.81 -8.30
C GLY A 252 -8.19 12.90 -9.30
N MET A 253 -8.90 12.54 -10.37
CA MET A 253 -9.36 13.49 -11.39
C MET A 253 -10.32 14.55 -10.81
N ARG A 254 -11.21 14.18 -9.88
CA ARG A 254 -12.07 15.15 -9.17
C ARG A 254 -11.24 16.15 -8.36
N ARG A 255 -10.16 15.71 -7.71
CA ARG A 255 -9.25 16.60 -6.97
C ARG A 255 -8.42 17.52 -7.86
N LEU A 256 -8.30 17.22 -9.15
CA LEU A 256 -7.64 18.10 -10.13
C LEU A 256 -8.55 19.23 -10.63
N ALA A 257 -9.86 19.12 -10.44
CA ALA A 257 -10.78 20.22 -10.72
C ALA A 257 -10.55 21.34 -9.69
N PRO A 258 -10.66 22.62 -10.08
CA PRO A 258 -10.67 23.71 -9.10
C PRO A 258 -11.75 23.42 -8.06
N ALA A 259 -11.42 23.52 -6.77
CA ALA A 259 -12.43 23.44 -5.73
C ALA A 259 -13.54 24.46 -6.04
N PRO A 260 -14.82 24.07 -6.02
CA PRO A 260 -15.89 25.04 -6.20
C PRO A 260 -15.70 26.16 -5.16
N ALA A 261 -15.79 27.41 -5.60
CA ALA A 261 -15.77 28.55 -4.70
C ALA A 261 -16.94 28.38 -3.71
N ALA A 262 -16.61 28.09 -2.45
CA ALA A 262 -17.55 27.84 -1.36
C ALA A 262 -18.56 26.69 -1.61
N ALA A 263 -18.15 25.45 -1.30
CA ALA A 263 -19.09 24.43 -0.86
C ALA A 263 -19.07 24.40 0.68
N PRO A 264 -20.22 24.50 1.38
CA PRO A 264 -20.27 24.31 2.82
C PRO A 264 -19.75 22.92 3.16
N SER A 265 -18.84 22.86 4.13
CA SER A 265 -18.12 21.67 4.56
C SER A 265 -19.07 20.55 4.98
N ALA A 266 -19.45 19.69 4.04
CA ALA A 266 -19.92 18.36 4.36
C ALA A 266 -18.69 17.60 4.87
N VAL A 267 -18.71 17.23 6.14
CA VAL A 267 -17.73 16.35 6.80
C VAL A 267 -17.85 14.96 6.17
N VAL A 268 -17.38 14.84 4.93
CA VAL A 268 -16.86 13.57 4.44
C VAL A 268 -15.47 13.52 5.03
N ALA A 269 -15.26 12.64 6.01
CA ALA A 269 -13.93 12.24 6.46
C ALA A 269 -13.23 11.53 5.29
N SER A 270 -12.91 12.28 4.23
CA SER A 270 -11.88 11.90 3.30
C SER A 270 -10.61 11.91 4.12
N SER A 271 -9.87 10.82 4.07
CA SER A 271 -8.60 10.59 4.77
C SER A 271 -7.46 11.51 4.29
N GLY A 272 -7.76 12.78 4.01
CA GLY A 272 -6.83 13.83 3.63
C GLY A 272 -6.44 14.79 4.76
N ASP A 273 -7.16 14.83 5.89
CA ASP A 273 -6.92 15.83 6.95
C ASP A 273 -6.92 15.24 8.38
N ALA A 274 -6.28 14.07 8.56
CA ALA A 274 -5.79 13.72 9.89
C ALA A 274 -4.44 14.43 10.11
N ALA A 275 -4.50 15.58 10.77
CA ALA A 275 -3.33 16.35 11.21
C ALA A 275 -2.32 15.46 11.97
N PRO A 276 -1.01 15.74 11.87
CA PRO A 276 0.06 14.79 12.18
C PRO A 276 0.14 14.48 13.68
N ALA A 277 -0.06 13.21 14.03
CA ALA A 277 0.38 12.68 15.31
C ALA A 277 1.92 12.81 15.39
N ARG A 278 2.40 13.65 16.33
CA ARG A 278 3.80 13.97 16.64
C ARG A 278 4.64 14.31 15.41
N ALA A 279 4.95 15.60 15.24
CA ALA A 279 5.88 16.13 14.24
C ALA A 279 6.97 15.13 13.84
N ALA A 280 6.67 14.31 12.82
CA ALA A 280 7.69 13.67 12.03
C ALA A 280 8.39 14.85 11.39
N THR A 281 9.58 15.18 11.88
CA THR A 281 10.41 16.24 11.33
C THR A 281 10.32 16.08 9.81
N PRO A 282 9.92 17.12 9.04
CA PRO A 282 9.88 17.03 7.60
C PRO A 282 11.29 16.64 7.17
N LEU A 283 11.49 15.36 6.85
CA LEU A 283 12.79 14.87 6.45
C LEU A 283 13.12 15.64 5.18
N PRO A 284 14.30 16.26 5.08
CA PRO A 284 14.67 16.98 3.86
C PRO A 284 14.52 16.01 2.69
N VAL A 285 13.67 16.38 1.73
CA VAL A 285 13.44 15.61 0.50
C VAL A 285 14.69 15.77 -0.37
N ARG A 286 15.77 15.08 -0.01
CA ARG A 286 16.72 14.65 -1.03
C ARG A 286 15.98 13.60 -1.84
N GLY A 287 15.55 13.99 -3.04
CA GLY A 287 14.93 13.09 -4.00
C GLY A 287 15.84 11.87 -4.20
N SER A 288 15.22 10.71 -4.33
CA SER A 288 15.99 9.49 -4.54
C SER A 288 16.70 9.57 -5.89
N ASP A 289 17.98 9.19 -5.97
CA ASP A 289 18.62 9.01 -7.28
C ASP A 289 17.83 7.98 -8.09
N ALA A 290 17.58 8.26 -9.38
CA ALA A 290 16.70 7.44 -10.21
C ALA A 290 17.19 5.99 -10.32
N ARG A 291 18.51 5.75 -10.35
CA ARG A 291 19.08 4.39 -10.40
C ARG A 291 18.89 3.68 -9.06
N THR A 292 19.15 4.36 -7.96
CA THR A 292 18.94 3.83 -6.60
C THR A 292 17.47 3.51 -6.34
N ALA A 293 16.56 4.38 -6.76
CA ALA A 293 15.12 4.17 -6.66
C ALA A 293 14.66 2.98 -7.51
N ALA A 294 15.15 2.87 -8.75
CA ALA A 294 14.86 1.73 -9.62
C ALA A 294 15.36 0.40 -9.03
N ALA A 295 16.57 0.38 -8.44
CA ALA A 295 17.12 -0.79 -7.76
C ALA A 295 16.30 -1.17 -6.52
N TYR A 296 15.83 -0.17 -5.75
CA TYR A 296 14.92 -0.41 -4.63
C TYR A 296 13.62 -1.06 -5.08
N VAL A 297 12.97 -0.51 -6.11
CA VAL A 297 11.74 -1.09 -6.70
C VAL A 297 12.00 -2.50 -7.21
N ASP A 298 13.17 -2.78 -7.79
CA ASP A 298 13.49 -4.14 -8.20
C ASP A 298 13.57 -5.11 -7.03
N GLY A 299 14.24 -4.72 -5.94
CA GLY A 299 14.30 -5.53 -4.72
C GLY A 299 12.91 -5.83 -4.16
N ARG A 300 12.01 -4.85 -4.20
CA ARG A 300 10.61 -4.97 -3.79
C ARG A 300 9.85 -5.99 -4.64
N LEU A 301 9.97 -5.89 -5.96
CA LEU A 301 9.34 -6.83 -6.88
C LEU A 301 9.89 -8.25 -6.69
N ARG A 302 11.21 -8.42 -6.52
CA ARG A 302 11.83 -9.72 -6.21
C ARG A 302 11.29 -10.32 -4.91
N GLN A 303 11.14 -9.51 -3.87
CA GLN A 303 10.60 -9.98 -2.59
C GLN A 303 9.15 -10.44 -2.73
N LEU A 304 8.31 -9.68 -3.44
CA LEU A 304 6.92 -10.04 -3.71
C LEU A 304 6.80 -11.27 -4.63
N GLU A 305 7.82 -11.56 -5.44
CA GLU A 305 7.95 -12.79 -6.24
C GLU A 305 8.43 -13.99 -5.41
N GLY A 306 8.82 -13.81 -4.14
CA GLY A 306 9.40 -14.86 -3.30
C GLY A 306 10.92 -15.07 -3.49
N ASP A 307 11.57 -14.29 -4.36
CA ASP A 307 13.01 -14.33 -4.59
C ASP A 307 13.76 -13.50 -3.54
N THR A 308 13.77 -14.00 -2.30
CA THR A 308 14.35 -13.34 -1.14
C THR A 308 15.86 -13.11 -1.28
N ALA A 309 16.56 -14.01 -1.97
CA ALA A 309 18.00 -13.89 -2.21
C ALA A 309 18.32 -12.68 -3.11
N ARG A 310 17.64 -12.53 -4.25
CA ARG A 310 17.86 -11.37 -5.14
C ARG A 310 17.29 -10.09 -4.55
N ALA A 311 16.18 -10.15 -3.82
CA ALA A 311 15.65 -8.99 -3.09
C ALA A 311 16.70 -8.42 -2.12
N ARG A 312 17.35 -9.29 -1.35
CA ARG A 312 18.44 -8.93 -0.43
C ARG A 312 19.60 -8.25 -1.16
N VAL A 313 20.06 -8.83 -2.28
CA VAL A 313 21.16 -8.25 -3.07
C VAL A 313 20.81 -6.83 -3.52
N ALA A 314 19.59 -6.63 -4.04
CA ALA A 314 19.12 -5.31 -4.47
C ALA A 314 19.06 -4.31 -3.32
N TYR A 315 18.47 -4.67 -2.17
CA TYR A 315 18.42 -3.76 -1.01
C TYR A 315 19.79 -3.42 -0.47
N CYS A 316 20.72 -4.39 -0.44
CA CYS A 316 22.08 -4.13 0.02
C CYS A 316 22.88 -3.27 -0.96
N GLY A 317 22.67 -3.39 -2.28
CA GLY A 317 23.24 -2.47 -3.26
C GLY A 317 22.73 -1.05 -3.04
N VAL A 318 21.41 -0.90 -2.90
CA VAL A 318 20.75 0.38 -2.60
C VAL A 318 21.32 1.06 -1.34
N LEU A 319 21.56 0.29 -0.27
CA LEU A 319 22.13 0.82 0.98
C LEU A 319 23.61 1.21 0.89
N ARG A 320 24.35 0.68 -0.10
CA ARG A 320 25.75 1.04 -0.36
C ARG A 320 25.88 2.21 -1.33
N ASP A 321 25.06 2.20 -2.38
CA ASP A 321 25.34 2.94 -3.62
C ASP A 321 24.72 4.35 -3.67
N GLY A 322 23.84 4.74 -2.73
CA GLY A 322 23.48 6.16 -2.62
C GLY A 322 22.14 6.56 -2.02
N ALA A 323 21.71 7.75 -2.43
CA ALA A 323 20.67 8.55 -1.81
C ALA A 323 19.26 8.04 -2.13
N LEU A 324 18.64 7.38 -1.15
CA LEU A 324 17.19 7.21 -1.04
C LEU A 324 16.61 8.26 -0.09
N ALA A 325 15.32 8.56 -0.26
CA ALA A 325 14.54 9.22 0.78
C ALA A 325 14.72 8.46 2.11
N PRO A 326 14.91 9.15 3.27
CA PRO A 326 15.30 8.47 4.51
C PRO A 326 14.32 7.38 4.97
N ALA A 327 13.01 7.54 4.70
CA ALA A 327 12.00 6.53 4.98
C ALA A 327 12.21 5.24 4.16
N LEU A 328 12.55 5.36 2.87
CA LEU A 328 12.84 4.22 2.00
C LEU A 328 14.16 3.55 2.36
N ALA A 329 15.19 4.31 2.75
CA ALA A 329 16.43 3.76 3.28
C ALA A 329 16.22 3.03 4.62
N GLY A 330 15.35 3.56 5.48
CA GLY A 330 14.91 2.88 6.70
C GLY A 330 14.19 1.57 6.39
N ALA A 331 13.24 1.59 5.44
CA ALA A 331 12.53 0.40 5.02
C ALA A 331 13.47 -0.65 4.40
N ALA A 332 14.40 -0.26 3.53
CA ALA A 332 15.41 -1.17 2.98
C ALA A 332 16.21 -1.88 4.09
N ARG A 333 16.65 -1.15 5.12
CA ARG A 333 17.35 -1.74 6.28
C ARG A 333 16.47 -2.72 7.05
N ALA A 334 15.25 -2.33 7.37
CA ALA A 334 14.31 -3.19 8.10
C ALA A 334 13.99 -4.47 7.30
N LEU A 335 13.81 -4.36 5.98
CA LEU A 335 13.53 -5.48 5.09
C LEU A 335 14.74 -6.43 4.98
N VAL A 336 15.96 -5.92 4.87
CA VAL A 336 17.17 -6.75 4.93
C VAL A 336 17.23 -7.57 6.22
N GLY A 337 16.93 -6.93 7.36
CA GLY A 337 16.84 -7.61 8.66
C GLY A 337 15.77 -8.70 8.69
N GLN A 338 14.58 -8.42 8.14
CA GLN A 338 13.49 -9.41 8.03
C GLN A 338 13.83 -10.59 7.12
N LEU A 339 14.70 -10.39 6.13
CA LEU A 339 15.23 -11.45 5.27
C LEU A 339 16.38 -12.24 5.93
N GLY A 340 16.68 -11.98 7.21
CA GLY A 340 17.59 -12.77 8.04
C GLY A 340 19.07 -12.56 7.72
N ALA A 341 19.47 -11.38 7.25
CA ALA A 341 20.85 -11.14 6.83
C ALA A 341 21.38 -9.76 7.25
N THR A 342 22.71 -9.64 7.29
CA THR A 342 23.39 -8.34 7.25
C THR A 342 23.96 -8.13 5.84
N CYS A 343 24.08 -6.88 5.39
CA CYS A 343 24.58 -6.58 4.04
C CYS A 343 26.05 -6.93 3.80
N VAL A 344 26.73 -7.45 4.82
CA VAL A 344 28.12 -7.90 4.82
C VAL A 344 28.31 -9.17 3.98
N GLU A 345 27.29 -10.02 3.84
CA GLU A 345 27.35 -11.28 3.06
C GLU A 345 27.06 -11.12 1.55
N GLY A 346 26.52 -9.98 1.11
CA GLY A 346 26.07 -9.80 -0.27
C GLY A 346 27.19 -9.79 -1.32
N ALA A 347 28.45 -9.58 -0.92
CA ALA A 347 29.59 -9.62 -1.82
C ALA A 347 29.93 -11.06 -2.29
N GLN A 348 29.64 -12.08 -1.48
CA GLN A 348 29.94 -13.49 -1.81
C GLN A 348 28.82 -14.20 -2.58
N LEU A 349 27.59 -13.68 -2.54
CA LEU A 349 26.45 -14.25 -3.29
C LEU A 349 26.40 -13.76 -4.75
N ALA A 350 26.85 -12.54 -5.02
CA ALA A 350 26.93 -12.02 -6.39
C ALA A 350 27.97 -12.79 -7.24
N SER A 351 29.03 -13.33 -6.63
CA SER A 351 30.06 -14.14 -7.29
C SER A 351 29.65 -15.60 -7.52
N ARG A 352 28.47 -16.03 -7.05
CA ARG A 352 27.96 -17.40 -7.19
C ARG A 352 26.70 -17.51 -8.05
N ALA A 353 26.15 -16.41 -8.55
CA ALA A 353 25.07 -16.46 -9.52
C ALA A 353 25.65 -16.89 -10.88
N PRO A 354 25.11 -17.96 -11.53
CA PRO A 354 25.56 -18.32 -12.87
C PRO A 354 25.26 -17.16 -13.82
N SER A 355 26.28 -16.74 -14.55
CA SER A 355 26.14 -15.85 -15.70
C SER A 355 25.16 -16.51 -16.68
N ILE A 356 24.02 -15.87 -16.91
CA ILE A 356 23.10 -16.25 -17.99
C ILE A 356 23.49 -15.45 -19.23
#